data_AF-A0A6G7A849-F1
#
_entry.id   AF-A0A6G7A849-F1
#
_cell.length_a   1.000
_cell.length_b   1.000
_cell.length_c   1.000
_cell.angle_alpha   90.00
_cell.angle_beta   90.00
_cell.angle_gamma   90.00
#
_symmetry.space_group_name_H-M   'P 1'
#
loop_
_entity.id
_entity.type
_entity.pdbx_description
1 polymer ?
#
loop_
_entity_poly.entity_id
_entity_poly.type
_entity_poly.pdbx_seq_one_letter_code
_entity_poly.pdbx_strand_id
1 'polypeptide(L)'
;MTDKKVTRLRRARKARLKMHELEVVRLCVFRSSQHIYAQVISADGNKVLASASTLDKELRDGATGNIDAATKVGQLVATRAKAAGVSQVAFDRSGFKYHGRVKALAEAAREAGLEF
;
A
#
# COMPACT_ATOMS: atom_id res chain seq x y z
N MET A 1 10.87 17.84 19.28
CA MET A 1 9.85 17.16 18.45
C MET A 1 10.48 15.91 17.87
N THR A 2 9.96 14.71 18.14
CA THR A 2 10.52 13.46 17.60
C THR A 2 10.23 13.35 16.10
N ASP A 3 11.23 13.02 15.29
CA ASP A 3 11.02 12.80 13.85
C ASP A 3 10.03 11.64 13.63
N LYS A 4 8.84 11.99 13.14
CA LYS A 4 7.74 11.04 12.84
C LYS A 4 8.17 10.02 11.79
N LYS A 5 9.06 10.39 10.86
CA LYS A 5 9.60 9.51 9.82
C LYS A 5 10.45 8.41 10.45
N VAL A 6 11.42 8.77 11.29
CA VAL A 6 12.31 7.81 11.98
C VAL A 6 11.50 6.83 12.83
N THR A 7 10.55 7.35 13.62
CA THR A 7 9.70 6.51 14.47
C THR A 7 8.84 5.53 13.65
N ARG A 8 8.30 5.99 12.51
CA ARG A 8 7.52 5.14 11.59
C ARG A 8 8.38 4.03 10.98
N LEU A 9 9.57 4.37 10.48
CA LEU A 9 10.50 3.39 9.90
C LEU A 9 10.90 2.32 10.92
N ARG A 10 11.17 2.72 12.17
CA ARG A 10 11.43 1.78 13.26
C ARG A 10 10.29 0.78 13.47
N ARG A 11 9.03 1.23 13.47
CA ARG A 11 7.85 0.35 13.60
C ARG A 11 7.68 -0.60 12.41
N ALA A 12 7.98 -0.14 11.20
CA ALA A 12 7.84 -0.95 9.99
C ALA A 12 8.92 -2.04 9.88
N ARG A 13 10.11 -1.82 10.46
CA ARG A 13 11.29 -2.69 10.31
C ARG A 13 11.00 -4.16 10.62
N LYS A 14 10.37 -4.47 11.76
CA LYS A 14 10.11 -5.86 12.17
C LYS A 14 9.24 -6.61 11.17
N ALA A 15 8.15 -5.99 10.70
CA ALA A 15 7.25 -6.62 9.73
C ALA A 15 7.93 -6.83 8.37
N ARG A 16 8.69 -5.83 7.90
CA ARG A 16 9.43 -5.92 6.63
C ARG A 16 10.52 -6.99 6.65
N LEU A 17 11.22 -7.16 7.77
CA LEU A 17 12.20 -8.23 7.93
C LEU A 17 11.53 -9.59 7.82
N LYS A 18 10.37 -9.80 8.45
CA LYS A 18 9.66 -11.08 8.35
C LYS A 18 9.14 -11.35 6.94
N MET A 19 8.62 -10.33 6.26
CA MET A 19 8.18 -10.46 4.86
C MET A 19 9.35 -10.80 3.91
N HIS A 20 10.53 -10.23 4.15
CA HIS A 20 11.73 -10.56 3.39
C HIS A 20 12.20 -12.00 3.67
N GLU A 21 12.19 -12.44 4.93
CA GLU A 21 12.53 -13.81 5.31
C GLU A 21 11.58 -14.85 4.69
N LEU A 22 10.31 -14.49 4.49
CA LEU A 22 9.30 -15.34 3.86
C LEU A 22 9.29 -15.23 2.32
N GLU A 23 10.13 -14.38 1.72
CA GLU A 23 10.21 -14.15 0.28
C GLU A 23 8.84 -13.87 -0.37
N VAL A 24 7.99 -13.11 0.31
CA VAL A 24 6.64 -12.78 -0.17
C VAL A 24 6.61 -11.41 -0.86
N VAL A 25 5.86 -11.35 -1.96
CA VAL A 25 5.50 -10.08 -2.61
C VAL A 25 4.72 -9.24 -1.60
N ARG A 26 5.05 -7.94 -1.45
CA ARG A 26 4.42 -7.08 -0.44
C ARG A 26 3.68 -5.89 -1.05
N LEU A 27 2.49 -5.61 -0.51
CA LEU A 27 1.73 -4.38 -0.77
C LEU A 27 2.10 -3.32 0.28
N CYS A 28 2.93 -2.37 -0.13
CA CYS A 28 3.42 -1.27 0.70
C CYS A 28 2.49 -0.06 0.61
N VAL A 29 2.02 0.42 1.76
CA VAL A 29 1.18 1.62 1.85
C VAL A 29 1.96 2.79 2.44
N PHE A 30 1.97 3.93 1.73
CA PHE A 30 2.46 5.20 2.27
C PHE A 30 1.37 6.26 2.26
N ARG A 31 1.21 6.98 3.37
CA ARG A 31 0.22 8.04 3.50
C ARG A 31 0.89 9.33 3.99
N SER A 32 0.64 10.42 3.28
CA SER A 32 0.92 11.79 3.73
C SER A 32 -0.36 12.44 4.28
N SER A 33 -0.32 13.72 4.62
CA SER A 33 -1.54 14.47 4.95
C SER A 33 -2.49 14.52 3.76
N GLN A 34 -1.96 14.80 2.57
CA GLN A 34 -2.76 15.09 1.37
C GLN A 34 -2.96 13.88 0.46
N HIS A 35 -2.05 12.91 0.45
CA HIS A 35 -2.03 11.84 -0.55
C HIS A 35 -1.84 10.46 0.08
N ILE A 36 -2.20 9.43 -0.68
CA ILE A 36 -1.91 8.04 -0.36
C ILE A 36 -1.33 7.35 -1.59
N TYR A 37 -0.41 6.44 -1.33
CA TYR A 37 0.39 5.72 -2.31
C TYR A 37 0.38 4.25 -1.93
N ALA A 38 0.24 3.38 -2.92
CA ALA A 38 0.33 1.95 -2.78
C ALA A 38 1.28 1.39 -3.85
N GLN A 39 2.14 0.46 -3.44
CA GLN A 39 3.09 -0.21 -4.32
C GLN A 39 3.11 -1.70 -4.02
N VAL A 40 3.07 -2.52 -5.05
CA VAL A 40 3.32 -3.96 -4.98
C VAL A 40 4.78 -4.18 -5.35
N ILE A 41 5.56 -4.70 -4.41
CA ILE A 41 7.01 -4.88 -4.54
C ILE A 41 7.29 -6.38 -4.58
N SER A 42 8.19 -6.80 -5.49
CA SER A 42 8.63 -8.18 -5.63
C SER A 42 9.22 -8.74 -4.32
N ALA A 43 9.28 -10.07 -4.20
CA ALA A 43 9.87 -10.77 -3.07
C ALA A 43 11.31 -10.30 -2.78
N ASP A 44 12.12 -10.17 -3.82
CA ASP A 44 13.51 -9.69 -3.76
C ASP A 44 13.65 -8.23 -3.28
N GLY A 45 12.54 -7.48 -3.25
CA GLY A 45 12.52 -6.07 -2.85
C GLY A 45 13.04 -5.09 -3.89
N ASN A 46 13.56 -5.56 -5.03
CA ASN A 46 14.25 -4.74 -6.03
C ASN A 46 13.34 -4.19 -7.14
N LYS A 47 12.16 -4.78 -7.36
CA LYS A 47 11.25 -4.38 -8.44
C LYS A 47 9.88 -4.00 -7.91
N VAL A 48 9.30 -2.95 -8.50
CA VAL A 48 7.90 -2.56 -8.28
C VAL A 48 7.08 -3.17 -9.42
N LEU A 49 6.17 -4.07 -9.08
CA LEU A 49 5.33 -4.80 -10.04
C LEU A 49 4.08 -4.00 -10.43
N ALA A 50 3.50 -3.31 -9.45
CA ALA A 50 2.37 -2.41 -9.67
C ALA A 50 2.45 -1.23 -8.70
N SER A 51 1.91 -0.09 -9.11
CA SER A 51 1.77 1.07 -8.24
C SER A 51 0.49 1.81 -8.54
N ALA A 52 -0.07 2.44 -7.52
CA ALA A 52 -1.19 3.37 -7.66
C ALA A 52 -1.07 4.48 -6.63
N SER A 53 -1.52 5.67 -7.00
CA SER A 53 -1.53 6.82 -6.10
C SER A 53 -2.66 7.77 -6.40
N THR A 54 -2.98 8.64 -5.45
CA THR A 54 -3.92 9.75 -5.69
C THR A 54 -3.36 10.82 -6.64
N LEU A 55 -2.10 10.70 -7.09
CA LEU A 55 -1.53 11.57 -8.11
C LEU A 55 -1.69 10.99 -9.52
N ASP A 56 -2.17 9.76 -9.65
CA ASP A 56 -2.42 9.14 -10.95
C ASP A 56 -3.52 9.91 -11.68
N LYS A 57 -3.39 10.04 -13.00
CA LYS A 57 -4.33 10.80 -13.84
C LYS A 57 -5.79 10.38 -13.63
N GLU A 58 -6.03 9.10 -13.39
CA GLU A 58 -7.36 8.52 -13.13
C GLU A 58 -7.98 8.96 -11.79
N LEU A 59 -7.17 9.39 -10.82
CA LEU A 59 -7.59 9.65 -9.43
C LEU A 59 -7.24 11.06 -8.94
N ARG A 60 -6.62 11.88 -9.78
CA ARG A 60 -6.13 13.22 -9.39
C ARG A 60 -7.25 14.25 -9.27
N ASP A 61 -8.37 14.02 -9.95
CA ASP A 61 -9.52 14.93 -9.94
C ASP A 61 -10.40 14.66 -8.71
N GLY A 62 -10.22 15.48 -7.66
CA GLY A 62 -11.04 15.47 -6.45
C GLY A 62 -10.27 15.48 -5.14
N ALA A 63 -10.94 15.09 -4.06
CA ALA A 63 -10.35 15.03 -2.73
C ALA A 63 -9.39 13.84 -2.60
N THR A 64 -8.10 14.09 -2.39
CA THR A 64 -7.04 13.06 -2.35
C THR A 64 -6.72 12.55 -0.94
N GLY A 65 -7.19 13.26 0.09
CA GLY A 65 -6.78 13.08 1.49
C GLY A 65 -7.73 12.25 2.36
N ASN A 66 -8.81 11.72 1.80
CA ASN A 66 -9.91 11.10 2.54
C ASN A 66 -9.93 9.55 2.43
N ILE A 67 -10.97 8.94 3.01
CA ILE A 67 -11.20 7.49 2.99
C ILE A 67 -11.56 7.03 1.58
N ASP A 68 -12.42 7.77 0.88
CA ASP A 68 -12.87 7.42 -0.48
C ASP A 68 -11.72 7.34 -1.48
N ALA A 69 -10.76 8.29 -1.41
CA ALA A 69 -9.56 8.25 -2.22
C ALA A 69 -8.70 7.02 -1.92
N ALA A 70 -8.64 6.59 -0.66
CA ALA A 70 -7.90 5.39 -0.27
C ALA A 70 -8.56 4.11 -0.82
N THR A 71 -9.90 4.05 -0.83
CA THR A 71 -10.67 2.97 -1.45
C THR A 71 -10.37 2.88 -2.95
N LYS A 72 -10.44 4.01 -3.67
CA LYS A 72 -10.15 4.06 -5.11
C LYS A 72 -8.72 3.64 -5.44
N VAL A 73 -7.73 4.09 -4.66
CA VAL A 73 -6.33 3.65 -4.81
C VAL A 73 -6.19 2.15 -4.55
N GLY A 74 -6.91 1.60 -3.57
CA GLY A 74 -6.92 0.17 -3.27
C GLY A 74 -7.46 -0.69 -4.42
N GLN A 75 -8.56 -0.27 -5.05
CA GLN A 75 -9.12 -0.94 -6.23
C GLN A 75 -8.16 -0.88 -7.43
N LEU A 76 -7.56 0.30 -7.66
CA LEU A 76 -6.67 0.51 -8.78
C LEU A 76 -5.36 -0.29 -8.66
N VAL A 77 -4.75 -0.32 -7.47
CA VAL A 77 -3.52 -1.10 -7.26
C VAL A 77 -3.79 -2.60 -7.42
N ALA A 78 -4.94 -3.09 -6.96
CA ALA A 78 -5.28 -4.49 -7.08
C ALA A 78 -5.52 -4.90 -8.54
N THR A 79 -6.21 -4.06 -9.31
CA THR A 79 -6.41 -4.29 -10.76
C THR A 79 -5.08 -4.35 -11.51
N ARG A 80 -4.17 -3.40 -11.21
CA ARG A 80 -2.83 -3.37 -11.82
C ARG A 80 -1.96 -4.55 -11.37
N ALA A 81 -2.06 -4.96 -10.12
CA ALA A 81 -1.33 -6.12 -9.59
C ALA A 81 -1.79 -7.43 -10.25
N LYS A 82 -3.10 -7.61 -10.44
CA LYS A 82 -3.65 -8.75 -11.18
C LYS A 82 -3.21 -8.77 -12.64
N ALA A 83 -3.21 -7.61 -13.30
CA ALA A 83 -2.70 -7.48 -14.66
C ALA A 83 -1.20 -7.84 -14.77
N ALA A 84 -0.43 -7.63 -13.70
CA ALA A 84 0.96 -8.05 -13.57
C ALA A 84 1.13 -9.52 -13.11
N GLY A 85 0.05 -10.29 -12.98
CA GLY A 85 0.09 -11.71 -12.58
C GLY A 85 0.26 -11.95 -11.08
N VAL A 86 0.03 -10.93 -10.24
CA VAL A 86 0.16 -11.03 -8.77
C VAL A 86 -1.23 -11.13 -8.14
N SER A 87 -1.53 -12.30 -7.55
CA SER A 87 -2.76 -12.53 -6.78
C SER A 87 -2.53 -12.43 -5.26
N GLN A 88 -1.44 -13.04 -4.78
CA GLN A 88 -1.13 -13.14 -3.36
C GLN A 88 -0.06 -12.12 -2.97
N VAL A 89 -0.32 -11.37 -1.90
CA VAL A 89 0.64 -10.40 -1.35
C VAL A 89 0.64 -10.43 0.18
N ALA A 90 1.66 -9.84 0.80
CA ALA A 90 1.66 -9.53 2.22
C ALA A 90 1.38 -8.03 2.42
N PHE A 91 0.48 -7.69 3.36
CA PHE A 91 0.12 -6.30 3.59
C PHE A 91 1.12 -5.55 4.49
N ASP A 92 1.89 -4.64 3.90
CA ASP A 92 2.82 -3.75 4.62
C ASP A 92 2.21 -2.38 4.89
N ARG A 93 1.61 -2.25 6.08
CA ARG A 93 1.12 -0.97 6.63
C ARG A 93 2.21 0.05 6.95
N SER A 94 3.50 -0.24 6.69
CA SER A 94 4.63 0.70 6.74
C SER A 94 4.74 1.55 8.01
N GLY A 95 4.39 0.96 9.16
CA GLY A 95 4.44 1.60 10.47
C GLY A 95 3.28 2.53 10.80
N PHE A 96 2.26 2.61 9.95
CA PHE A 96 0.98 3.25 10.23
C PHE A 96 0.05 2.31 11.04
N LYS A 97 -0.89 2.87 11.78
CA LYS A 97 -1.95 2.09 12.42
C LYS A 97 -2.89 1.54 11.34
N TYR A 98 -3.35 0.31 11.52
CA TYR A 98 -4.38 -0.28 10.66
C TYR A 98 -5.73 0.32 11.06
N HIS A 99 -6.06 1.47 10.47
CA HIS A 99 -7.27 2.23 10.75
C HIS A 99 -7.51 3.26 9.64
N GLY A 100 -8.75 3.78 9.56
CA GLY A 100 -9.14 4.82 8.61
C GLY A 100 -8.70 4.50 7.18
N ARG A 101 -7.97 5.43 6.56
CA ARG A 101 -7.48 5.33 5.17
C ARG A 101 -6.66 4.07 4.88
N VAL A 102 -5.85 3.59 5.84
CA VAL A 102 -5.03 2.38 5.63
C VAL A 102 -5.91 1.13 5.61
N LYS A 103 -6.94 1.10 6.47
CA LYS A 103 -7.92 0.01 6.50
C LYS A 103 -8.76 0.00 5.22
N ALA A 104 -9.28 1.16 4.81
CA ALA A 104 -10.09 1.29 3.61
C ALA A 104 -9.35 0.86 2.33
N LEU A 105 -8.07 1.22 2.20
CA LEU A 105 -7.25 0.75 1.08
C LEU A 105 -7.10 -0.77 1.08
N ALA A 106 -6.89 -1.36 2.26
CA ALA A 106 -6.75 -2.81 2.40
C ALA A 106 -8.03 -3.56 2.05
N GLU A 107 -9.17 -3.10 2.55
CA GLU A 107 -10.49 -3.70 2.26
C GLU A 107 -10.81 -3.59 0.76
N ALA A 108 -10.60 -2.42 0.17
CA ALA A 108 -10.80 -2.21 -1.26
C ALA A 108 -9.89 -3.08 -2.14
N ALA A 109 -8.63 -3.30 -1.72
CA ALA A 109 -7.73 -4.19 -2.44
C ALA A 109 -8.17 -5.67 -2.34
N ARG A 110 -8.73 -6.08 -1.19
CA ARG A 110 -9.31 -7.43 -1.02
C ARG A 110 -10.57 -7.63 -1.86
N GLU A 111 -11.46 -6.64 -1.89
CA GLU A 111 -12.68 -6.68 -2.72
C GLU A 111 -12.34 -6.76 -4.21
N ALA A 112 -11.29 -6.06 -4.65
CA ALA A 112 -10.76 -6.18 -6.00
C ALA A 112 -10.01 -7.50 -6.26
N GLY A 113 -9.97 -8.40 -5.26
CA GLY A 113 -9.52 -9.79 -5.31
C GLY A 113 -8.01 -10.00 -5.20
N LEU A 114 -7.32 -9.11 -4.49
CA LEU A 114 -5.98 -9.38 -3.98
C LEU A 114 -6.07 -10.17 -2.67
N GLU A 115 -5.27 -11.23 -2.52
CA GLU A 115 -5.32 -12.13 -1.37
C GLU A 115 -4.21 -11.80 -0.36
N PHE A 116 -4.59 -11.36 0.85
CA PHE A 116 -3.70 -11.03 1.97
C PHE A 116 -4.40 -10.81 3.31
#